data_AF-A0A0A9X3T7-F1
#
_entry.id   AF-A0A0A9X3T7-F1
#
_cell.length_a   1.000
_cell.length_b   1.000
_cell.length_c   1.000
_cell.angle_alpha   90.00
_cell.angle_beta   90.00
_cell.angle_gamma   90.00
#
_symmetry.space_group_name_H-M   'P 1'
#
loop_
_entity.id
_entity.type
_entity.pdbx_description
1 polymer ?
#
loop_
_entity_poly.entity_id
_entity_poly.type
_entity_poly.pdbx_seq_one_letter_code
_entity_poly.pdbx_strand_id
1 'polypeptide(L)'
;MALHLDKPLPGDILVFLTGQDTIEACANALRELITKSSSNIRPLLILPIYASLAPKEQARIYAPTPTGVRKVVLATNIAETSITIDGVVYVVDCGLCKQDYYNSRTMVEELRVVPISQASATQRSGRAGRTQPGECYRLYTPYTFQNELPAETVP
;
A
#
# COMPACT_ATOMS: atom_id res chain seq x y z
N MET A 1 5.84 -6.83 9.16
CA MET A 1 7.15 -7.30 9.67
C MET A 1 7.51 -8.69 9.17
N ALA A 2 6.64 -9.70 9.30
CA ALA A 2 6.88 -11.07 8.83
C ALA A 2 7.45 -11.16 7.41
N LEU A 3 6.83 -10.49 6.44
CA LEU A 3 7.35 -10.43 5.06
C LEU A 3 8.82 -10.01 5.01
N HIS A 4 9.22 -8.95 5.72
CA HIS A 4 10.60 -8.46 5.77
C HIS A 4 11.59 -9.49 6.33
N LEU A 5 11.18 -10.24 7.35
CA LEU A 5 12.01 -11.21 8.03
C LEU A 5 12.15 -12.50 7.22
N ASP A 6 11.02 -13.04 6.76
CA ASP A 6 10.94 -14.42 6.28
C ASP A 6 11.18 -14.53 4.77
N LYS A 7 10.82 -13.50 4.00
CA LYS A 7 10.93 -13.54 2.53
C LYS A 7 12.32 -13.15 2.05
N PRO A 8 12.90 -13.83 1.03
CA PRO A 8 14.26 -13.56 0.54
C PRO A 8 14.37 -12.23 -0.20
N LEU A 9 15.58 -11.67 -0.26
CA LEU A 9 15.92 -10.51 -1.11
C LEU A 9 16.40 -10.99 -2.49
N PRO A 10 16.18 -10.20 -3.57
CA PRO A 10 15.45 -8.93 -3.62
C PRO A 10 13.93 -9.11 -3.58
N GLY A 11 13.20 -8.02 -3.33
CA GLY A 11 11.73 -8.03 -3.39
C GLY A 11 11.13 -6.99 -2.46
N ASP A 12 10.55 -5.94 -3.03
CA ASP A 12 9.98 -4.82 -2.30
C ASP A 12 8.50 -5.04 -1.99
N ILE A 13 8.04 -4.31 -0.98
CA ILE A 13 6.67 -4.40 -0.46
C ILE A 13 5.93 -3.11 -0.79
N LEU A 14 4.71 -3.24 -1.33
CA LEU A 14 3.76 -2.16 -1.48
C LEU A 14 2.57 -2.42 -0.55
N VAL A 15 2.23 -1.45 0.30
CA VAL A 15 1.10 -1.54 1.23
C VAL A 15 0.08 -0.48 0.87
N PHE A 16 -1.15 -0.89 0.62
CA PHE A 16 -2.27 0.03 0.42
C PHE A 16 -2.96 0.36 1.75
N LEU A 17 -3.02 1.65 2.07
CA LEU A 17 -3.65 2.24 3.25
C LEU A 17 -4.62 3.36 2.83
N THR A 18 -5.41 3.87 3.76
CA THR A 18 -6.54 4.75 3.44
C THR A 18 -6.16 6.23 3.36
N GLY A 19 -5.08 6.65 4.01
CA GLY A 19 -4.66 8.06 4.01
C GLY A 19 -3.39 8.35 4.78
N GLN A 20 -3.01 9.63 4.81
CA GLN A 20 -1.81 10.15 5.46
C GLN A 20 -1.67 9.67 6.90
N ASP A 21 -2.70 9.84 7.73
CA ASP A 21 -2.63 9.49 9.16
C ASP A 21 -2.30 8.01 9.38
N THR A 22 -2.96 7.12 8.62
CA THR A 22 -2.70 5.68 8.68
C THR A 22 -1.30 5.31 8.16
N ILE A 23 -0.83 6.02 7.13
CA ILE A 23 0.50 5.81 6.55
C ILE A 23 1.58 6.20 7.56
N GLU A 24 1.48 7.38 8.16
CA GLU A 24 2.48 7.86 9.12
C GLU A 24 2.47 7.02 10.41
N ALA A 25 1.28 6.66 10.91
CA ALA A 25 1.16 5.75 12.04
C ALA A 25 1.83 4.39 11.76
N CYS A 26 1.57 3.80 10.59
CA CYS A 26 2.20 2.55 10.18
C CYS A 26 3.72 2.68 10.02
N ALA A 27 4.19 3.77 9.40
CA ALA A 27 5.61 4.05 9.24
C ALA A 27 6.33 4.14 10.58
N ASN A 28 5.74 4.84 11.55
CA ASN A 28 6.30 5.00 12.89
C ASN A 28 6.32 3.67 13.65
N ALA A 29 5.24 2.88 13.59
CA ALA A 29 5.20 1.55 14.18
C ALA A 29 6.28 0.63 13.58
N LEU A 30 6.48 0.65 12.26
CA LEU A 30 7.54 -0.12 11.60
C LEU A 30 8.94 0.32 12.05
N ARG A 31 9.21 1.63 12.14
CA ARG A 31 10.48 2.17 12.63
C ARG A 31 10.74 1.74 14.08
N GLU A 32 9.74 1.84 14.94
CA GLU A 32 9.84 1.44 16.34
C GLU A 32 10.15 -0.05 16.48
N LEU A 33 9.50 -0.91 15.70
CA LEU A 33 9.77 -2.35 15.68
C LEU A 33 11.19 -2.69 15.21
N ILE A 34 11.73 -1.95 14.23
CA ILE A 34 13.11 -2.12 13.78
C ILE A 34 14.08 -1.72 14.89
N THR A 35 13.88 -0.56 15.51
CA THR A 35 14.75 -0.05 16.58
C THR A 35 14.73 -0.92 17.84
N LYS A 36 13.56 -1.45 18.21
CA LYS A 36 13.42 -2.32 19.39
C LYS A 36 13.95 -3.73 19.17
N SER A 37 14.15 -4.13 17.92
CA SER A 37 14.67 -5.46 17.66
C SER A 37 16.15 -5.54 18.05
N SER A 38 16.43 -6.39 19.03
CA SER A 38 17.78 -6.73 19.48
C SER A 38 18.54 -7.65 18.50
N SER A 39 17.90 -8.08 17.43
CA SER A 39 18.45 -9.00 16.43
C SER A 39 19.00 -8.25 15.21
N ASN A 40 19.94 -8.89 14.51
CA ASN A 40 20.62 -8.35 13.32
C ASN A 40 19.68 -8.35 12.10
N ILE A 41 18.58 -7.57 12.19
CA ILE A 41 17.57 -7.44 11.15
C ILE A 41 18.17 -6.66 9.98
N ARG A 42 17.93 -7.16 8.76
CA ARG A 42 18.32 -6.46 7.53
C ARG A 42 17.68 -5.06 7.48
N PRO A 43 18.35 -4.03 6.93
CA PRO A 43 17.75 -2.70 6.84
C PRO A 43 16.44 -2.70 6.04
N LEU A 44 15.48 -1.89 6.49
CA LEU A 44 14.18 -1.67 5.83
C LEU A 44 14.03 -0.18 5.51
N LEU A 45 13.92 0.16 4.23
CA LEU A 45 13.67 1.51 3.75
C LEU A 45 12.16 1.76 3.69
N ILE A 46 11.64 2.58 4.60
CA ILE A 46 10.22 2.91 4.72
C ILE A 46 9.93 4.23 4.00
N LEU A 47 9.11 4.18 2.94
CA LEU A 47 8.76 5.34 2.11
C LEU A 47 7.24 5.55 2.05
N PRO A 48 6.71 6.64 2.64
CA PRO A 48 5.31 7.00 2.50
C PRO A 48 5.03 7.67 1.14
N ILE A 49 3.83 7.48 0.59
CA ILE A 49 3.34 8.17 -0.60
C ILE A 49 1.84 8.45 -0.52
N TYR A 50 1.48 9.73 -0.61
CA TYR A 50 0.10 10.23 -0.60
C TYR A 50 0.04 11.61 -1.26
N ALA A 51 -1.15 12.07 -1.63
CA ALA A 51 -1.34 13.23 -2.52
C ALA A 51 -0.72 14.55 -2.01
N SER A 52 -0.77 14.81 -0.70
CA SER A 52 -0.22 16.04 -0.09
C SER A 52 1.30 16.04 0.09
N LEU A 53 2.01 14.96 -0.26
CA LEU A 53 3.46 14.86 -0.11
C LEU A 53 4.17 15.74 -1.15
N ALA A 54 5.24 16.44 -0.76
CA ALA A 54 6.00 17.28 -1.68
C ALA A 54 6.59 16.48 -2.85
N PRO A 55 6.66 17.02 -4.09
CA PRO A 55 7.12 16.27 -5.27
C PRO A 55 8.50 15.61 -5.11
N LYS A 56 9.43 16.28 -4.42
CA LYS A 56 10.76 15.74 -4.12
C LYS A 56 10.70 14.48 -3.26
N GLU A 57 9.79 14.43 -2.30
CA GLU A 57 9.60 13.26 -1.45
C GLU A 57 8.88 12.14 -2.20
N GLN A 58 7.90 12.48 -3.06
CA GLN A 58 7.26 11.49 -3.93
C GLN A 58 8.28 10.81 -4.85
N ALA A 59 9.24 11.56 -5.38
CA ALA A 59 10.27 11.05 -6.27
C ALA A 59 11.14 9.94 -5.64
N ARG A 60 11.24 9.89 -4.30
CA ARG A 60 12.07 8.90 -3.58
C ARG A 60 11.63 7.47 -3.80
N ILE A 61 10.34 7.22 -4.08
CA ILE A 61 9.82 5.86 -4.28
C ILE A 61 10.37 5.20 -5.56
N TYR A 62 10.75 6.02 -6.55
CA TYR A 62 11.30 5.56 -7.83
C TYR A 62 12.77 5.22 -7.76
N ALA A 63 13.47 5.61 -6.68
CA ALA A 63 14.86 5.24 -6.51
C ALA A 63 14.99 3.70 -6.41
N PRO A 64 16.02 3.12 -7.05
CA PRO A 64 16.28 1.69 -6.93
C PRO A 64 16.61 1.32 -5.49
N THR A 65 16.18 0.14 -5.08
CA THR A 65 16.44 -0.35 -3.73
C THR A 65 17.91 -0.74 -3.58
N PRO A 66 18.64 -0.22 -2.56
CA PRO A 66 20.02 -0.58 -2.35
C PRO A 66 20.21 -2.09 -2.08
N THR A 67 21.37 -2.62 -2.46
CA THR A 67 21.70 -4.04 -2.24
C THR A 67 21.65 -4.39 -0.76
N GLY A 68 21.00 -5.51 -0.42
CA GLY A 68 20.85 -5.98 0.96
C GLY A 68 19.79 -5.25 1.79
N VAL A 69 19.07 -4.29 1.19
CA VAL A 69 17.97 -3.55 1.82
C VAL A 69 16.66 -3.98 1.19
N ARG A 70 15.57 -3.97 1.97
CA ARG A 70 14.21 -4.05 1.43
C ARG A 70 13.58 -2.67 1.42
N LYS A 71 12.86 -2.29 0.37
CA LYS A 71 12.00 -1.10 0.36
C LYS A 71 10.56 -1.51 0.69
N VAL A 72 9.92 -0.75 1.57
CA VAL A 72 8.47 -0.80 1.81
C VAL A 72 7.86 0.54 1.48
N VAL A 73 6.92 0.54 0.54
CA VAL A 73 6.18 1.73 0.14
C VAL A 73 4.79 1.66 0.77
N LEU A 74 4.45 2.68 1.55
CA LEU A 74 3.15 2.82 2.20
C LEU A 74 2.33 3.84 1.40
N ALA A 75 1.29 3.39 0.71
CA ALA A 75 0.62 4.17 -0.31
C ALA A 75 -0.89 4.27 -0.10
N THR A 76 -1.47 5.38 -0.54
CA THR A 76 -2.91 5.42 -0.85
C THR A 76 -3.20 4.84 -2.24
N ASN A 77 -4.44 4.96 -2.71
CA ASN A 77 -4.87 4.61 -4.06
C ASN A 77 -4.10 5.34 -5.19
N ILE A 78 -3.27 6.36 -4.88
CA ILE A 78 -2.34 6.95 -5.87
C ILE A 78 -1.41 5.91 -6.51
N ALA A 79 -1.06 4.85 -5.78
CA ALA A 79 -0.19 3.79 -6.29
C ALA A 79 -0.93 2.74 -7.16
N GLU A 80 -2.26 2.83 -7.27
CA GLU A 80 -3.07 1.89 -8.04
C GLU A 80 -2.82 2.07 -9.55
N THR A 81 -3.02 3.30 -10.05
CA THR A 81 -2.98 3.62 -11.48
C THR A 81 -1.76 4.47 -11.87
N SER A 82 -1.35 5.43 -11.04
CA SER A 82 -0.48 6.53 -11.49
C SER A 82 1.01 6.39 -11.19
N ILE A 83 1.43 5.35 -10.46
CA ILE A 83 2.83 5.18 -10.05
C ILE A 83 3.34 3.84 -10.54
N THR A 84 4.57 3.74 -11.05
CA THR A 84 5.27 2.48 -11.31
C THR A 84 6.47 2.38 -10.39
N ILE A 85 6.47 1.40 -9.49
CA ILE A 85 7.56 1.18 -8.53
C ILE A 85 8.20 -0.15 -8.90
N ASP A 86 9.41 -0.09 -9.44
CA ASP A 86 10.16 -1.28 -9.80
C ASP A 86 10.59 -2.05 -8.55
N GLY A 87 10.68 -3.37 -8.69
CA GLY A 87 11.11 -4.27 -7.62
C GLY A 87 9.99 -4.70 -6.65
N VAL A 88 8.76 -4.19 -6.80
CA VAL A 88 7.62 -4.63 -5.98
C VAL A 88 7.18 -6.04 -6.36
N VAL A 89 7.22 -6.93 -5.38
CA VAL A 89 6.83 -8.35 -5.54
C VAL A 89 5.85 -8.80 -4.46
N TYR A 90 5.73 -8.02 -3.38
CA TYR A 90 4.76 -8.26 -2.32
C TYR A 90 3.79 -7.08 -2.25
N VAL A 91 2.49 -7.36 -2.32
CA VAL A 91 1.44 -6.37 -2.07
C VAL A 91 0.71 -6.74 -0.79
N VAL A 92 0.42 -5.75 0.05
CA VAL A 92 -0.47 -5.88 1.20
C VAL A 92 -1.63 -4.93 0.98
N ASP A 93 -2.86 -5.44 0.93
CA ASP A 93 -4.05 -4.66 0.62
C ASP A 93 -5.06 -4.71 1.77
N CYS A 94 -5.34 -3.55 2.38
CA CYS A 94 -6.33 -3.43 3.44
C CYS A 94 -7.78 -3.49 2.93
N GLY A 95 -8.02 -3.40 1.62
CA GLY A 95 -9.36 -3.45 1.05
C GLY A 95 -10.17 -2.16 1.23
N LEU A 96 -9.53 -1.07 1.64
CA LEU A 96 -10.16 0.23 1.87
C LEU A 96 -9.48 1.33 1.04
N CYS A 97 -10.23 2.40 0.76
CA CYS A 97 -9.73 3.66 0.22
C CYS A 97 -10.50 4.84 0.81
N LYS A 98 -9.97 6.06 0.64
CA LYS A 98 -10.80 7.27 0.77
C LYS A 98 -11.35 7.63 -0.60
N GLN A 99 -12.65 7.87 -0.66
CA GLN A 99 -13.37 8.31 -1.86
C GLN A 99 -14.26 9.51 -1.52
N ASP A 100 -14.42 10.41 -2.48
CA ASP A 100 -15.36 11.52 -2.38
C ASP A 100 -16.78 10.97 -2.35
N TYR A 101 -17.52 11.37 -1.34
CA TYR A 101 -18.90 10.99 -1.13
C TYR A 101 -19.78 12.23 -1.13
N TYR A 102 -20.75 12.27 -2.05
CA TYR A 102 -21.71 13.35 -2.13
C TYR A 102 -23.01 13.00 -1.39
N ASN A 103 -23.34 13.79 -0.37
CA ASN A 103 -24.61 13.69 0.32
C ASN A 103 -25.65 14.60 -0.35
N SER A 104 -26.53 14.01 -1.17
CA SER A 104 -27.57 14.74 -1.91
C SER A 104 -28.62 15.44 -1.04
N ARG A 105 -28.75 15.07 0.24
CA ARG A 105 -29.69 15.74 1.16
C ARG A 105 -29.13 17.02 1.73
N THR A 106 -27.83 17.03 2.04
CA THR A 106 -27.16 18.20 2.62
C THR A 106 -26.42 19.04 1.59
N MET A 107 -26.29 18.54 0.35
CA MET A 107 -25.50 19.14 -0.73
C MET A 107 -24.03 19.35 -0.34
N VAL A 108 -23.46 18.40 0.42
CA VAL A 108 -22.08 18.45 0.91
C VAL A 108 -21.28 17.27 0.34
N GLU A 109 -20.06 17.56 -0.11
CA GLU A 109 -19.04 16.57 -0.45
C GLU A 109 -18.12 16.35 0.76
N GLU A 110 -17.85 15.10 1.08
CA GLU A 110 -16.89 14.73 2.10
C GLU A 110 -16.10 13.49 1.70
N LEU A 111 -14.85 13.40 2.18
CA LEU A 111 -14.02 12.21 1.99
C LEU A 111 -14.38 11.15 3.03
N ARG A 112 -14.91 10.00 2.56
CA ARG A 112 -15.21 8.86 3.42
C ARG A 112 -14.28 7.71 3.15
N VAL A 113 -13.94 6.97 4.22
CA VAL A 113 -13.28 5.66 4.07
C VAL A 113 -14.34 4.64 3.67
N VAL A 114 -14.12 3.97 2.54
CA VAL A 114 -15.04 3.00 1.96
C VAL A 114 -14.28 1.73 1.54
N PRO A 115 -14.96 0.57 1.42
CA PRO A 115 -14.41 -0.60 0.77
C PRO A 115 -14.07 -0.33 -0.69
N ILE A 116 -12.98 -0.93 -1.18
CA ILE A 116 -12.62 -0.88 -2.60
C ILE A 116 -13.48 -1.81 -3.44
N SER A 117 -13.51 -1.59 -4.75
CA SER A 117 -14.12 -2.50 -5.69
C SER A 117 -13.27 -3.76 -5.95
N GLN A 118 -13.90 -4.81 -6.47
CA GLN A 118 -13.22 -6.02 -6.94
C GLN A 118 -12.23 -5.68 -8.07
N ALA A 119 -12.60 -4.77 -8.96
CA ALA A 119 -11.71 -4.23 -9.99
C ALA A 119 -10.47 -3.56 -9.37
N SER A 120 -10.66 -2.68 -8.39
CA SER A 120 -9.56 -2.02 -7.68
C SER A 120 -8.64 -3.02 -6.95
N ALA A 121 -9.21 -3.96 -6.19
CA ALA A 121 -8.48 -5.03 -5.53
C ALA A 121 -7.66 -5.90 -6.51
N THR A 122 -8.18 -6.10 -7.73
CA THR A 122 -7.48 -6.82 -8.79
C THR A 122 -6.32 -5.98 -9.34
N GLN A 123 -6.53 -4.69 -9.62
CA GLN A 123 -5.47 -3.77 -10.04
C GLN A 123 -4.34 -3.67 -9.00
N ARG A 124 -4.70 -3.55 -7.71
CA ARG A 124 -3.76 -3.55 -6.58
C ARG A 124 -2.94 -4.83 -6.53
N SER A 125 -3.58 -5.99 -6.70
CA SER A 125 -2.85 -7.27 -6.73
C SER A 125 -1.89 -7.37 -7.92
N GLY A 126 -2.26 -6.82 -9.09
CA GLY A 126 -1.40 -6.76 -10.28
C GLY A 126 -0.17 -5.86 -10.14
N ARG A 127 -0.03 -5.15 -9.01
CA ARG A 127 1.19 -4.42 -8.66
C ARG A 127 2.33 -5.35 -8.23
N ALA A 128 1.99 -6.51 -7.65
CA ALA A 128 2.92 -7.61 -7.47
C ALA A 128 2.87 -8.46 -8.74
N GLY A 129 4.00 -8.66 -9.43
CA GLY A 129 4.03 -9.50 -10.63
C GLY A 129 4.55 -8.86 -11.91
N ARG A 130 4.93 -7.57 -11.89
CA ARG A 130 5.37 -6.88 -13.12
C ARG A 130 6.72 -7.36 -13.64
N THR A 131 7.66 -7.64 -12.74
CA THR A 131 9.04 -8.00 -13.10
C THR A 131 9.37 -9.47 -12.83
N GLN A 132 8.70 -10.08 -11.85
CA GLN A 132 8.86 -11.48 -11.45
C GLN A 132 7.58 -11.96 -10.72
N PRO A 133 7.39 -13.27 -10.49
CA PRO A 133 6.25 -13.76 -9.71
C PRO A 133 6.11 -13.03 -8.38
N GLY A 134 4.89 -12.58 -8.09
CA GLY A 134 4.58 -11.78 -6.91
C GLY A 134 3.44 -12.38 -6.09
N GLU A 135 3.32 -11.92 -4.85
CA GLU A 135 2.30 -12.36 -3.91
C GLU A 135 1.49 -11.15 -3.43
N CYS A 136 0.16 -11.29 -3.39
CA CYS A 136 -0.75 -10.30 -2.83
C CYS A 136 -1.42 -10.85 -1.57
N TYR A 137 -1.29 -10.10 -0.48
CA TYR A 137 -1.84 -10.39 0.83
C TYR A 137 -3.02 -9.47 1.10
N ARG A 138 -4.23 -10.00 0.96
CA ARG A 138 -5.47 -9.29 1.25
C ARG A 138 -5.80 -9.44 2.73
N LEU A 139 -6.06 -8.33 3.43
CA LEU A 139 -6.41 -8.34 4.86
C LEU A 139 -7.91 -8.56 5.11
N TYR A 140 -8.59 -9.12 4.11
CA TYR A 140 -10.01 -9.44 4.09
C TYR A 140 -10.21 -10.84 3.52
N THR A 141 -11.35 -11.46 3.87
CA THR A 141 -11.61 -12.85 3.49
C THR A 141 -11.94 -12.98 2.00
N PRO A 142 -11.76 -14.17 1.40
CA PRO A 142 -12.28 -14.46 0.07
C PRO A 142 -13.79 -14.24 -0.03
N TYR A 143 -14.53 -14.49 1.06
CA TYR A 143 -15.97 -14.22 1.12
C TYR A 143 -16.27 -12.72 0.97
N THR A 144 -15.59 -11.86 1.72
CA THR A 144 -15.70 -10.39 1.60
C THR A 144 -15.39 -9.93 0.18
N PHE A 145 -14.30 -10.44 -0.42
CA PHE A 145 -13.94 -10.11 -1.80
C PHE A 145 -15.06 -10.44 -2.80
N GLN A 146 -15.69 -11.61 -2.67
CA GLN A 146 -16.68 -12.10 -3.63
C GLN A 146 -18.09 -11.54 -3.40
N ASN A 147 -18.46 -11.27 -2.14
CA ASN A 147 -19.86 -11.02 -1.76
C ASN A 147 -20.12 -9.61 -1.21
N GLU A 148 -19.10 -8.92 -0.71
CA GLU A 148 -19.27 -7.62 -0.02
C GLU A 148 -18.66 -6.46 -0.81
N LEU A 149 -17.58 -6.70 -1.56
CA LEU A 149 -16.97 -5.67 -2.41
C LEU A 149 -17.79 -5.47 -3.69
N PRO A 150 -18.10 -4.21 -4.08
CA PRO A 150 -18.77 -3.94 -5.34
C PRO A 150 -17.87 -4.33 -6.52
N ALA A 151 -18.46 -4.72 -7.65
CA ALA A 151 -17.69 -5.12 -8.83
C ALA A 151 -16.77 -3.98 -9.33
N GLU A 152 -17.33 -2.77 -9.43
CA GLU A 152 -16.68 -1.57 -9.95
C GLU A 152 -16.79 -0.41 -8.95
N THR A 153 -15.88 0.54 -9.06
CA THR A 153 -15.93 1.78 -8.27
C THR A 153 -16.98 2.72 -8.86
N VAL A 154 -17.83 3.31 -8.01
CA VAL A 154 -18.80 4.32 -8.46
C VAL A 154 -18.05 5.56 -8.93
N PRO A 155 -18.31 6.09 -10.14
CA PRO A 155 -17.68 7.30 -10.66
C PRO A 155 -17.95 8.55 -9.83
#